data_AF-V2YF38-F1
#
_entry.id   AF-V2YF38-F1
#
_cell.length_a   1.000
_cell.length_b   1.000
_cell.length_c   1.000
_cell.angle_alpha   90.00
_cell.angle_beta   90.00
_cell.angle_gamma   90.00
#
_symmetry.space_group_name_H-M   'P 1'
#
loop_
_entity.id
_entity.type
_entity.pdbx_description
1 polymer ?
#
loop_
_entity_poly.entity_id
_entity_poly.type
_entity_poly.pdbx_seq_one_letter_code
_entity_poly.pdbx_strand_id
1 'polypeptide(L)'
;MNAEEKSRYFQELTLNLQREGFAVKPETEEGLLPVELDGQLLCLARDSGAVRYRREDVADEHRSAALDSLISIAKTTTEYMSQMEAAPQLTASGLTGDYRLLADFNGVVLAGHPTQFGVQFITWAWVQERTGLNAGNFYGPPGGVDSYTAAKRDFATRSGLIPRSALFAPEQLTEIYRCIHETLDSGYPITEERQKCLESAVEQIETAVPDLDERVILSNDKELEFADMKFSQDSGMQLS
;
A
#
# COMPACT_ATOMS: atom_id res chain seq x y z
N MET A 1 -12.43 -20.78 11.50
CA MET A 1 -12.77 -21.04 10.08
C MET A 1 -13.37 -22.42 9.95
N ASN A 2 -14.36 -22.58 9.08
CA ASN A 2 -14.82 -23.89 8.62
C ASN A 2 -13.82 -24.48 7.59
N ALA A 3 -14.06 -25.71 7.14
CA ALA A 3 -13.13 -26.41 6.23
C ALA A 3 -12.98 -25.72 4.86
N GLU A 4 -14.05 -25.15 4.32
CA GLU A 4 -14.00 -24.45 3.04
C GLU A 4 -13.29 -23.10 3.16
N GLU A 5 -13.59 -22.33 4.21
CA GLU A 5 -12.90 -21.07 4.53
C GLU A 5 -11.40 -21.32 4.70
N LYS A 6 -11.02 -22.40 5.39
CA LYS A 6 -9.63 -22.85 5.52
C LYS A 6 -8.99 -23.15 4.17
N SER A 7 -9.67 -23.91 3.32
CA SER A 7 -9.17 -24.20 1.98
C SER A 7 -8.95 -22.92 1.17
N ARG A 8 -9.89 -21.97 1.19
CA ARG A 8 -9.77 -20.68 0.50
C ARG A 8 -8.61 -19.86 1.04
N TYR A 9 -8.47 -19.78 2.37
CA TYR A 9 -7.38 -19.08 3.02
C TYR A 9 -6.00 -19.65 2.64
N PHE A 10 -5.80 -20.97 2.70
CA PHE A 10 -4.52 -21.57 2.34
C PHE A 10 -4.21 -21.45 0.85
N GLN A 11 -5.22 -21.52 -0.02
CA GLN A 11 -5.05 -21.23 -1.44
C GLN A 11 -4.56 -19.78 -1.64
N GLU A 12 -5.20 -18.82 -0.99
CA GLU A 12 -4.84 -17.41 -1.10
C GLU A 12 -3.43 -17.11 -0.52
N LEU A 13 -3.13 -17.65 0.66
CA LEU A 13 -1.81 -17.52 1.28
C LEU A 13 -0.72 -18.12 0.39
N THR A 14 -0.99 -19.28 -0.22
CA THR A 14 -0.05 -19.90 -1.16
C THR A 14 0.26 -18.99 -2.34
N LEU A 15 -0.76 -18.37 -2.94
CA LEU A 15 -0.59 -17.45 -4.07
C LEU A 15 0.24 -16.22 -3.68
N ASN A 16 0.00 -15.64 -2.50
CA ASN A 16 0.78 -14.51 -2.02
C ASN A 16 2.23 -14.86 -1.71
N LEU A 17 2.47 -16.01 -1.08
CA LEU A 17 3.83 -16.47 -0.77
C LEU A 17 4.63 -16.78 -2.04
N GLN A 18 4.02 -17.39 -3.04
CA GLN A 18 4.69 -17.70 -4.31
C GLN A 18 5.12 -16.44 -5.08
N ARG A 19 4.38 -15.33 -4.96
CA ARG A 19 4.76 -14.05 -5.58
C ARG A 19 6.02 -13.46 -4.99
N GLU A 20 6.25 -13.71 -3.70
CA GLU A 20 7.42 -13.27 -2.94
C GLU A 20 8.57 -14.29 -3.00
N GLY A 21 8.47 -15.29 -3.89
CA GLY A 21 9.54 -16.26 -4.14
C GLY A 21 9.59 -17.44 -3.17
N PHE A 22 8.63 -17.60 -2.27
CA PHE A 22 8.56 -18.75 -1.37
C PHE A 22 8.00 -19.99 -2.09
N ALA A 23 8.53 -21.16 -1.73
CA ALA A 23 7.93 -22.43 -2.12
C ALA A 23 6.98 -22.92 -1.02
N VAL A 24 5.78 -23.34 -1.40
CA VAL A 24 4.75 -23.82 -0.45
C VAL A 24 4.45 -25.28 -0.75
N LYS A 25 4.47 -26.13 0.28
CA LYS A 25 4.17 -27.56 0.18
C LYS A 25 2.71 -27.86 0.53
N PRO A 26 2.20 -29.05 0.17
CA PRO A 26 0.91 -29.51 0.64
C PRO A 26 0.78 -29.47 2.16
N GLU A 27 -0.44 -29.24 2.62
CA GLU A 27 -0.80 -29.24 4.03
C GLU A 27 -0.43 -30.58 4.70
N THR A 28 0.14 -30.51 5.90
CA THR A 28 0.47 -31.68 6.72
C THR A 28 -0.79 -32.28 7.36
N GLU A 29 -0.71 -33.51 7.87
CA GLU A 29 -1.79 -34.14 8.66
C GLU A 29 -2.20 -33.32 9.90
N GLU A 30 -1.28 -32.52 10.47
CA GLU A 30 -1.54 -31.61 11.60
C GLU A 30 -2.29 -30.32 11.19
N GLY A 31 -2.60 -30.18 9.91
CA GLY A 31 -3.31 -29.04 9.34
C GLY A 31 -2.47 -27.77 9.18
N LEU A 32 -1.15 -27.92 9.05
CA LEU A 32 -0.16 -26.85 8.88
C LEU A 32 0.33 -26.79 7.43
N LEU A 33 0.62 -25.59 6.95
CA LEU A 33 1.13 -25.34 5.60
C LEU A 33 2.65 -25.11 5.63
N PRO A 34 3.48 -26.04 5.12
CA PRO A 34 4.93 -25.85 5.11
C PRO A 34 5.38 -24.86 4.06
N VAL A 35 6.25 -23.94 4.46
CA VAL A 35 6.83 -22.92 3.60
C VAL A 35 8.35 -23.05 3.60
N GLU A 36 8.94 -23.07 2.42
CA GLU A 36 10.37 -23.22 2.16
C GLU A 36 10.96 -21.97 1.52
N LEU A 37 12.22 -21.73 1.85
CA LEU A 37 13.09 -20.75 1.19
C LEU A 37 14.38 -21.50 0.78
N ASP A 38 14.78 -21.35 -0.48
CA ASP A 38 15.94 -22.03 -1.09
C ASP A 38 15.92 -23.57 -0.92
N GLY A 39 14.73 -24.15 -0.98
CA GLY A 39 14.52 -25.60 -0.85
C GLY A 39 14.68 -26.15 0.57
N GLN A 40 14.78 -25.27 1.57
CA GLN A 40 14.82 -25.66 2.99
C GLN A 40 13.61 -25.09 3.73
N LEU A 41 13.09 -25.87 4.68
CA LEU A 41 11.98 -25.45 5.52
C LEU A 41 12.32 -24.15 6.24
N LEU A 42 11.44 -23.16 6.12
CA LEU A 42 11.54 -21.89 6.84
C LEU A 42 10.56 -21.87 8.02
N CYS A 43 9.31 -22.26 7.77
CA CYS A 43 8.28 -22.29 8.79
C CYS A 43 7.06 -23.14 8.40
N LEU A 44 6.11 -23.25 9.33
CA LEU A 44 4.80 -23.87 9.18
C LEU A 44 3.72 -22.83 9.48
N ALA A 45 2.92 -22.47 8.49
CA ALA A 45 1.81 -21.52 8.64
C ALA A 45 0.52 -22.23 9.10
N ARG A 46 -0.27 -21.52 9.91
CA ARG A 46 -1.57 -21.97 10.42
C ARG A 46 -2.70 -21.23 9.72
N ASP A 47 -3.89 -21.83 9.72
CA ASP A 47 -5.13 -21.21 9.24
C ASP A 47 -5.53 -19.93 10.01
N SER A 48 -5.04 -19.80 11.25
CA SER A 48 -5.13 -18.57 12.06
C SER A 48 -4.22 -17.40 11.61
N GLY A 49 -3.32 -17.59 10.65
CA GLY A 49 -2.26 -16.63 10.31
C GLY A 49 -1.03 -16.68 11.20
N ALA A 50 -1.05 -17.48 12.27
CA ALA A 50 0.12 -17.72 13.10
C ALA A 50 1.16 -18.61 12.37
N VAL A 51 2.43 -18.37 12.66
CA VAL A 51 3.56 -19.06 12.04
C VAL A 51 4.38 -19.78 13.11
N ARG A 52 4.68 -21.06 12.90
CA ARG A 52 5.57 -21.87 13.74
C ARG A 52 6.89 -22.09 13.01
N TYR A 53 8.01 -21.77 13.63
CA TYR A 53 9.35 -21.97 13.08
C TYR A 53 10.30 -22.45 14.18
N ARG A 54 11.45 -23.01 13.79
CA ARG A 54 12.52 -23.33 14.73
C ARG A 54 13.63 -22.30 14.60
N ARG A 55 14.37 -22.07 15.68
CA ARG A 55 15.41 -21.03 15.69
C ARG A 55 16.54 -21.33 14.72
N GLU A 56 16.85 -22.62 14.54
CA GLU A 56 17.82 -23.11 13.57
C GLU A 56 17.42 -22.82 12.11
N ASP A 57 16.13 -22.74 11.81
CA ASP A 57 15.62 -22.51 10.45
C ASP A 57 15.71 -21.02 10.03
N VAL A 58 16.07 -20.13 10.96
CA VAL A 58 16.24 -18.67 10.76
C VAL A 58 17.55 -18.15 11.35
N ALA A 59 18.61 -18.94 11.24
CA ALA A 59 19.88 -18.67 11.89
C ALA A 59 20.64 -17.46 11.32
N ASP A 60 20.38 -17.07 10.08
CA ASP A 60 21.01 -15.93 9.40
C ASP A 60 20.02 -14.77 9.14
N GLU A 61 20.58 -13.59 8.88
CA GLU A 61 19.80 -12.36 8.66
C GLU A 61 18.87 -12.45 7.46
N HIS A 62 19.27 -13.15 6.38
CA HIS A 62 18.46 -13.29 5.18
C HIS A 62 17.20 -14.12 5.47
N ARG A 63 17.36 -15.26 6.14
CA ARG A 63 16.24 -16.13 6.53
C ARG A 63 15.37 -15.50 7.61
N SER A 64 15.95 -14.73 8.54
CA SER A 64 15.18 -13.95 9.52
C SER A 64 14.31 -12.91 8.83
N ALA A 65 14.86 -12.12 7.90
CA ALA A 65 14.10 -11.12 7.13
C ALA A 65 13.01 -11.77 6.26
N ALA A 66 13.29 -12.93 5.68
CA ALA A 66 12.30 -13.69 4.93
C ALA A 66 11.16 -14.20 5.82
N LEU A 67 11.45 -14.64 7.05
CA LEU A 67 10.42 -15.00 8.03
C LEU A 67 9.57 -13.78 8.41
N ASP A 68 10.17 -12.61 8.63
CA ASP A 68 9.44 -11.38 8.94
C ASP A 68 8.49 -10.97 7.81
N SER A 69 8.97 -11.06 6.55
CA SER A 69 8.15 -10.85 5.36
C SER A 69 6.97 -11.84 5.30
N LEU A 70 7.23 -13.13 5.52
CA LEU A 70 6.22 -14.17 5.56
C LEU A 70 5.16 -13.92 6.64
N ILE A 71 5.56 -13.52 7.85
CA ILE A 71 4.65 -13.17 8.94
C ILE A 71 3.75 -11.99 8.52
N SER A 72 4.32 -10.97 7.86
CA SER A 72 3.57 -9.83 7.33
C SER A 72 2.54 -10.26 6.28
N ILE A 73 2.93 -11.13 5.35
CA ILE A 73 2.05 -11.69 4.32
C ILE A 73 0.92 -12.51 4.96
N ALA A 74 1.24 -13.40 5.89
CA ALA A 74 0.26 -14.24 6.59
C ALA A 74 -0.75 -13.38 7.35
N LYS A 75 -0.27 -12.38 8.09
CA LYS A 75 -1.13 -11.43 8.82
C LYS A 75 -2.09 -10.69 7.89
N THR A 76 -1.57 -10.11 6.81
CA THR A 76 -2.38 -9.35 5.85
C THR A 76 -3.40 -10.25 5.15
N THR A 77 -2.98 -11.46 4.74
CA THR A 77 -3.86 -12.46 4.13
C THR A 77 -4.98 -12.87 5.07
N THR A 78 -4.68 -13.14 6.35
CA THR A 78 -5.70 -13.48 7.35
C THR A 78 -6.68 -12.32 7.58
N GLU A 79 -6.19 -11.08 7.60
CA GLU A 79 -7.03 -9.88 7.78
C GLU A 79 -8.10 -9.80 6.68
N TYR A 80 -7.70 -9.77 5.40
CA TYR A 80 -8.68 -9.58 4.34
C TYR A 80 -9.50 -10.83 4.06
N MET A 81 -8.95 -12.04 4.21
CA MET A 81 -9.76 -13.25 4.03
C MET A 81 -10.86 -13.35 5.08
N SER A 82 -10.57 -13.01 6.34
CA SER A 82 -11.60 -12.95 7.38
C SER A 82 -12.70 -11.94 7.05
N GLN A 83 -12.32 -10.78 6.47
CA GLN A 83 -13.29 -9.79 6.01
C GLN A 83 -14.10 -10.29 4.81
N MET A 84 -13.48 -10.96 3.84
CA MET A 84 -14.15 -11.53 2.67
C MET A 84 -15.25 -12.51 3.06
N GLU A 85 -14.97 -13.40 4.02
CA GLU A 85 -15.93 -14.38 4.51
C GLU A 85 -17.10 -13.71 5.26
N ALA A 86 -16.81 -12.70 6.10
CA ALA A 86 -17.82 -12.04 6.92
C ALA A 86 -18.64 -10.97 6.17
N ALA A 87 -18.08 -10.35 5.14
CA ALA A 87 -18.70 -9.24 4.41
C ALA A 87 -19.96 -9.70 3.67
N PRO A 88 -21.03 -8.88 3.58
CA PRO A 88 -22.17 -9.21 2.74
C PRO A 88 -21.81 -9.16 1.25
N GLN A 89 -22.61 -9.83 0.41
CA GLN A 89 -22.49 -9.68 -1.03
C GLN A 89 -22.89 -8.26 -1.46
N LEU A 90 -22.04 -7.62 -2.25
CA LEU A 90 -22.30 -6.34 -2.88
C LEU A 90 -23.26 -6.53 -4.06
N THR A 91 -24.37 -5.81 -4.03
CA THR A 91 -25.36 -5.81 -5.11
C THR A 91 -25.48 -4.43 -5.72
N ALA A 92 -25.39 -4.37 -7.05
CA ALA A 92 -25.57 -3.17 -7.84
C ALA A 92 -26.09 -3.55 -9.23
N SER A 93 -26.74 -2.61 -9.91
CA SER A 93 -27.29 -2.82 -11.26
C SER A 93 -26.18 -3.22 -12.22
N GLY A 94 -26.33 -4.40 -12.84
CA GLY A 94 -25.36 -4.94 -13.80
C GLY A 94 -24.10 -5.57 -13.18
N LEU A 95 -23.95 -5.59 -11.84
CA LEU A 95 -22.85 -6.27 -11.18
C LEU A 95 -23.16 -7.78 -11.06
N THR A 96 -22.33 -8.61 -11.67
CA THR A 96 -22.47 -10.08 -11.66
C THR A 96 -21.22 -10.74 -11.09
N GLY A 97 -21.40 -11.80 -10.29
CA GLY A 97 -20.31 -12.50 -9.62
C GLY A 97 -20.30 -12.26 -8.11
N ASP A 98 -19.32 -12.87 -7.45
CA ASP A 98 -19.18 -12.80 -6.00
C ASP A 98 -18.32 -11.59 -5.60
N TYR A 99 -18.94 -10.42 -5.53
CA TYR A 99 -18.30 -9.23 -4.97
C TYR A 99 -18.72 -9.10 -3.50
N ARG A 100 -17.75 -8.95 -2.60
CA ARG A 100 -17.95 -8.79 -1.16
C ARG A 100 -17.77 -7.33 -0.78
N LEU A 101 -18.73 -6.76 -0.05
CA LEU A 101 -18.68 -5.38 0.42
C LEU A 101 -17.82 -5.29 1.70
N LEU A 102 -16.54 -4.95 1.54
CA LEU A 102 -15.59 -4.87 2.66
C LEU A 102 -15.74 -3.58 3.46
N ALA A 103 -15.99 -2.45 2.79
CA ALA A 103 -16.28 -1.17 3.43
C ALA A 103 -17.15 -0.26 2.54
N ASP A 104 -17.95 0.60 3.17
CA ASP A 104 -18.78 1.61 2.52
C ASP A 104 -18.78 2.88 3.34
N PHE A 105 -18.25 3.97 2.78
CA PHE A 105 -18.21 5.25 3.47
C PHE A 105 -18.26 6.40 2.47
N ASN A 106 -19.08 7.42 2.77
CA ASN A 106 -19.20 8.65 1.99
C ASN A 106 -19.37 8.44 0.48
N GLY A 107 -20.21 7.47 0.11
CA GLY A 107 -20.47 7.15 -1.29
C GLY A 107 -19.35 6.41 -2.00
N VAL A 108 -18.31 5.97 -1.31
CA VAL A 108 -17.23 5.13 -1.84
C VAL A 108 -17.31 3.74 -1.22
N VAL A 109 -17.02 2.72 -2.03
CA VAL A 109 -17.04 1.31 -1.68
C VAL A 109 -15.64 0.74 -1.81
N LEU A 110 -15.22 -0.09 -0.86
CA LEU A 110 -14.15 -1.07 -1.02
C LEU A 110 -14.80 -2.45 -1.15
N ALA A 111 -14.57 -3.10 -2.28
CA ALA A 111 -15.04 -4.45 -2.56
C ALA A 111 -13.86 -5.41 -2.74
N GLY A 112 -14.09 -6.67 -2.40
CA GLY A 112 -13.21 -7.77 -2.76
C GLY A 112 -13.91 -8.77 -3.66
N HIS A 113 -13.19 -9.38 -4.58
CA HIS A 113 -13.70 -10.34 -5.55
C HIS A 113 -12.73 -11.53 -5.67
N PRO A 114 -13.13 -12.75 -5.27
CA PRO A 114 -12.27 -13.91 -5.42
C PRO A 114 -12.15 -14.27 -6.91
N THR A 115 -10.91 -14.48 -7.36
CA THR A 115 -10.61 -14.96 -8.72
C THR A 115 -9.78 -16.23 -8.66
N GLN A 116 -9.60 -16.92 -9.80
CA GLN A 116 -8.70 -18.07 -9.87
C GLN A 116 -7.22 -17.74 -9.58
N PHE A 117 -6.85 -16.46 -9.63
CA PHE A 117 -5.51 -15.97 -9.36
C PHE A 117 -5.39 -15.33 -7.97
N GLY A 118 -6.43 -15.42 -7.14
CA GLY A 118 -6.50 -14.81 -5.81
C GLY A 118 -7.49 -13.64 -5.74
N VAL A 119 -7.57 -12.97 -4.59
CA VAL A 119 -8.54 -11.89 -4.38
C VAL A 119 -8.13 -10.62 -5.13
N GLN A 120 -9.05 -10.07 -5.92
CA GLN A 120 -8.95 -8.72 -6.48
C GLN A 120 -9.69 -7.74 -5.57
N PHE A 121 -9.11 -6.58 -5.31
CA PHE A 121 -9.77 -5.50 -4.59
C PHE A 121 -10.16 -4.38 -5.54
N ILE A 122 -11.31 -3.76 -5.31
CA ILE A 122 -11.85 -2.72 -6.17
C ILE A 122 -12.42 -1.61 -5.32
N THR A 123 -12.13 -0.36 -5.69
CA THR A 123 -12.78 0.81 -5.09
C THR A 123 -13.69 1.48 -6.11
N TRP A 124 -14.96 1.67 -5.75
CA TRP A 124 -15.97 2.30 -6.60
C TRP A 124 -16.61 3.49 -5.90
N ALA A 125 -17.26 4.36 -6.68
CA ALA A 125 -18.22 5.31 -6.16
C ALA A 125 -19.65 4.85 -6.47
N TRP A 126 -20.56 5.04 -5.51
CA TRP A 126 -21.99 4.86 -5.72
C TRP A 126 -22.55 5.95 -6.61
N VAL A 127 -23.44 5.56 -7.51
CA VAL A 127 -24.26 6.46 -8.35
C VAL A 127 -25.72 6.02 -8.35
N GLN A 128 -26.60 6.84 -8.95
CA GLN A 128 -28.02 6.53 -9.14
C GLN A 128 -28.69 6.12 -7.82
N GLU A 129 -28.66 7.02 -6.83
CA GLU A 129 -29.19 6.73 -5.48
C GLU A 129 -28.68 5.41 -4.86
N ARG A 130 -27.40 5.08 -5.10
CA ARG A 130 -26.72 3.85 -4.61
C ARG A 130 -27.24 2.56 -5.24
N THR A 131 -27.67 2.63 -6.51
CA THR A 131 -28.07 1.45 -7.29
C THR A 131 -27.06 1.08 -8.38
N GLY A 132 -26.08 1.95 -8.68
CA GLY A 132 -25.02 1.69 -9.65
C GLY A 132 -23.64 2.04 -9.10
N LEU A 133 -22.59 1.50 -9.74
CA LEU A 133 -21.18 1.72 -9.38
C LEU A 133 -20.44 2.34 -10.56
N ASN A 134 -19.55 3.30 -10.30
CA ASN A 134 -18.69 3.91 -11.33
C ASN A 134 -17.28 4.21 -10.79
N ALA A 135 -16.42 4.76 -11.67
CA ALA A 135 -15.07 5.22 -11.33
C ALA A 135 -14.26 4.15 -10.56
N GLY A 136 -14.18 2.94 -11.11
CA GLY A 136 -13.51 1.81 -10.46
C GLY A 136 -11.99 1.90 -10.56
N ASN A 137 -11.28 1.82 -9.42
CA ASN A 137 -9.85 1.50 -9.39
C ASN A 137 -9.68 0.05 -8.98
N PHE A 138 -8.88 -0.71 -9.74
CA PHE A 138 -8.74 -2.16 -9.59
C PHE A 138 -7.33 -2.52 -9.12
N TYR A 139 -7.25 -3.32 -8.07
CA TYR A 139 -6.02 -3.79 -7.44
C TYR A 139 -5.99 -5.31 -7.54
N GLY A 140 -5.31 -5.77 -8.59
CA GLY A 140 -5.34 -7.16 -9.00
C GLY A 140 -4.38 -8.06 -8.23
N PRO A 141 -4.58 -9.38 -8.28
CA PRO A 141 -3.73 -10.34 -7.57
C PRO A 141 -2.21 -10.25 -7.85
N PRO A 142 -1.70 -9.83 -9.03
CA PRO A 142 -0.25 -9.74 -9.27
C PRO A 142 0.53 -8.91 -8.24
N GLY A 143 -0.10 -7.91 -7.60
CA GLY A 143 0.55 -7.13 -6.55
C GLY A 143 0.43 -7.73 -5.15
N GLY A 144 0.00 -9.00 -5.01
CA GLY A 144 -0.06 -9.73 -3.74
C GLY A 144 -0.77 -8.96 -2.62
N VAL A 145 -0.19 -8.99 -1.41
CA VAL A 145 -0.74 -8.29 -0.24
C VAL A 145 -0.66 -6.76 -0.37
N ASP A 146 0.24 -6.22 -1.20
CA ASP A 146 0.33 -4.78 -1.46
C ASP A 146 -0.88 -4.26 -2.22
N SER A 147 -1.55 -5.11 -3.01
CA SER A 147 -2.79 -4.74 -3.69
C SER A 147 -3.92 -4.45 -2.69
N TYR A 148 -4.00 -5.21 -1.60
CA TYR A 148 -4.94 -4.92 -0.52
C TYR A 148 -4.59 -3.61 0.19
N THR A 149 -3.31 -3.39 0.50
CA THR A 149 -2.83 -2.14 1.11
C THR A 149 -3.13 -0.92 0.24
N ALA A 150 -2.87 -1.02 -1.07
CA ALA A 150 -3.17 0.04 -2.03
C ALA A 150 -4.67 0.31 -2.11
N ALA A 151 -5.51 -0.73 -2.14
CA ALA A 151 -6.97 -0.58 -2.16
C ALA A 151 -7.50 0.08 -0.88
N LYS A 152 -6.99 -0.28 0.30
CA LYS A 152 -7.34 0.39 1.58
C LYS A 152 -6.98 1.87 1.54
N ARG A 153 -5.79 2.21 1.03
CA ARG A 153 -5.32 3.60 0.94
C ARG A 153 -6.17 4.42 -0.03
N ASP A 154 -6.48 3.87 -1.20
CA ASP A 154 -7.35 4.51 -2.18
C ASP A 154 -8.76 4.71 -1.64
N PHE A 155 -9.35 3.70 -1.00
CA PHE A 155 -10.64 3.81 -0.32
C PHE A 155 -10.62 4.92 0.73
N ALA A 156 -9.64 4.93 1.63
CA ALA A 156 -9.54 5.92 2.70
C ALA A 156 -9.44 7.35 2.15
N THR A 157 -8.69 7.53 1.05
CA THR A 157 -8.52 8.84 0.40
C THR A 157 -9.79 9.29 -0.32
N ARG A 158 -10.37 8.41 -1.15
CA ARG A 158 -11.55 8.75 -1.98
C ARG A 158 -12.80 8.96 -1.15
N SER A 159 -12.94 8.22 -0.05
CA SER A 159 -14.04 8.36 0.90
C SER A 159 -13.88 9.58 1.82
N GLY A 160 -12.70 10.21 1.85
CA GLY A 160 -12.40 11.33 2.75
C GLY A 160 -12.15 10.92 4.20
N LEU A 161 -11.92 9.63 4.49
CA LEU A 161 -11.47 9.16 5.81
C LEU A 161 -10.09 9.69 6.17
N ILE A 162 -9.23 9.89 5.16
CA ILE A 162 -7.97 10.63 5.30
C ILE A 162 -7.95 11.79 4.31
N PRO A 163 -7.40 12.96 4.70
CA PRO A 163 -7.20 14.05 3.75
C PRO A 163 -6.20 13.62 2.69
N ARG A 164 -6.35 14.11 1.45
CA ARG A 164 -5.42 13.80 0.34
C ARG A 164 -3.97 14.16 0.66
N SER A 165 -3.75 15.19 1.48
CA SER A 165 -2.44 15.58 1.96
C SER A 165 -1.75 14.51 2.81
N ALA A 166 -2.49 13.65 3.52
CA ALA A 166 -1.93 12.53 4.29
C ALA A 166 -1.35 11.39 3.42
N LEU A 167 -1.43 11.51 2.09
CA LEU A 167 -0.72 10.62 1.17
C LEU A 167 0.80 10.84 1.16
N PHE A 168 1.23 12.05 1.50
CA PHE A 168 2.63 12.45 1.50
C PHE A 168 3.10 12.72 2.93
N ALA A 169 4.36 12.42 3.22
CA ALA A 169 4.98 12.88 4.46
C ALA A 169 5.07 14.43 4.45
N PRO A 170 5.05 15.10 5.62
CA PRO A 170 5.22 16.54 5.70
C PRO A 170 6.48 17.05 4.97
N GLU A 171 7.58 16.28 5.00
CA GLU A 171 8.82 16.58 4.28
C GLU A 171 8.62 16.53 2.76
N GLN A 172 7.87 15.55 2.25
CA GLN A 172 7.56 15.46 0.82
C GLN A 172 6.66 16.62 0.37
N LEU A 173 5.67 17.00 1.19
CA LEU A 173 4.83 18.16 0.92
C LEU A 173 5.62 19.46 0.94
N THR A 174 6.62 19.58 1.83
CA THR A 174 7.53 20.72 1.89
C THR A 174 8.31 20.87 0.58
N GLU A 175 8.86 19.79 0.03
CA GLU A 175 9.59 19.86 -1.25
C GLU A 175 8.66 20.12 -2.43
N ILE A 176 7.47 19.53 -2.44
CA ILE A 176 6.46 19.83 -3.47
C ILE A 176 6.09 21.32 -3.42
N TYR A 177 5.89 21.88 -2.22
CA TYR A 177 5.61 23.30 -2.03
C TYR A 177 6.75 24.18 -2.60
N ARG A 178 8.01 23.88 -2.27
CA ARG A 178 9.19 24.58 -2.82
C ARG A 178 9.20 24.56 -4.35
N CYS A 179 9.03 23.39 -4.96
CA CYS A 179 9.00 23.25 -6.42
C CYS A 179 7.84 24.03 -7.08
N ILE A 180 6.67 24.08 -6.43
CA ILE A 180 5.53 24.85 -6.92
C ILE A 180 5.86 26.34 -6.89
N HIS A 181 6.42 26.84 -5.79
CA HIS A 181 6.84 28.24 -5.68
C HIS A 181 7.93 28.62 -6.67
N GLU A 182 8.96 27.77 -6.85
CA GLU A 182 9.96 27.97 -7.90
C GLU A 182 9.32 28.08 -9.29
N THR A 183 8.30 27.27 -9.57
CA THR A 183 7.58 27.32 -10.85
C THR A 183 6.79 28.62 -10.99
N LEU A 184 6.04 29.01 -9.96
CA LEU A 184 5.22 30.23 -9.96
C LEU A 184 6.09 31.50 -10.04
N ASP A 185 7.27 31.48 -9.42
CA ASP A 185 8.22 32.61 -9.38
C ASP A 185 9.19 32.63 -10.56
N SER A 186 9.29 31.55 -11.36
CA SER A 186 10.24 31.43 -12.48
C SER A 186 10.07 32.49 -13.59
N GLY A 187 8.95 33.20 -13.62
CA GLY A 187 8.60 34.17 -14.66
C GLY A 187 8.30 33.54 -16.03
N TYR A 188 8.34 32.20 -16.14
CA TYR A 188 7.99 31.49 -17.36
C TYR A 188 6.47 31.47 -17.55
N PRO A 189 5.94 31.78 -18.74
CA PRO A 189 4.50 31.80 -18.94
C PRO A 189 3.90 30.40 -18.78
N ILE A 190 2.89 30.30 -17.92
CA ILE A 190 2.06 29.10 -17.73
C ILE A 190 0.60 29.40 -18.09
N THR A 191 -0.19 28.36 -18.36
CA THR A 191 -1.63 28.52 -18.61
C THR A 191 -2.36 28.92 -17.34
N GLU A 192 -3.45 29.68 -17.47
CA GLU A 192 -4.29 30.08 -16.33
C GLU A 192 -4.83 28.86 -15.56
N GLU A 193 -5.19 27.79 -16.27
CA GLU A 193 -5.63 26.53 -15.66
C GLU A 193 -4.52 25.90 -14.80
N ARG A 194 -3.28 25.89 -15.30
CA ARG A 194 -2.13 25.37 -14.55
C ARG A 194 -1.84 26.24 -13.33
N GLN A 195 -1.88 27.56 -13.47
CA GLN A 195 -1.64 28.48 -12.36
C GLN A 195 -2.64 28.24 -11.22
N LYS A 196 -3.95 28.20 -11.52
CA LYS A 196 -4.99 27.92 -10.52
C LYS A 196 -4.82 26.56 -9.84
N CYS A 197 -4.39 25.55 -10.59
CA CYS A 197 -4.11 24.22 -10.05
C CYS A 197 -2.94 24.26 -9.05
N LEU A 198 -1.86 24.98 -9.39
CA LEU A 198 -0.69 25.13 -8.52
C LEU A 198 -0.98 25.96 -7.27
N GLU A 199 -1.70 27.07 -7.40
CA GLU A 199 -2.14 27.91 -6.26
C GLU A 199 -3.06 27.11 -5.31
N SER A 200 -4.00 26.33 -5.85
CA SER A 200 -4.85 25.46 -5.04
C SER A 200 -4.08 24.34 -4.35
N ALA A 201 -3.01 23.82 -4.98
CA ALA A 201 -2.13 22.84 -4.35
C ALA A 201 -1.34 23.46 -3.19
N VAL A 202 -0.85 24.70 -3.34
CA VAL A 202 -0.19 25.47 -2.27
C VAL A 202 -1.10 25.61 -1.06
N GLU A 203 -2.34 26.11 -1.24
CA GLU A 203 -3.30 26.28 -0.14
C GLU A 203 -3.58 24.97 0.62
N GLN A 204 -3.67 23.85 -0.11
CA GLN A 204 -3.87 22.53 0.48
C GLN A 204 -2.64 22.07 1.29
N ILE A 205 -1.43 22.39 0.85
CA ILE A 205 -0.19 22.05 1.54
C ILE A 205 -0.03 22.90 2.81
N GLU A 206 -0.25 24.21 2.72
CA GLU A 206 -0.21 25.13 3.87
C GLU A 206 -1.19 24.70 4.96
N THR A 207 -2.39 24.26 4.57
CA THR A 207 -3.39 23.73 5.51
C THR A 207 -2.95 22.40 6.14
N ALA A 208 -2.22 21.58 5.41
CA ALA A 208 -1.86 20.22 5.82
C ALA A 208 -0.58 20.12 6.65
N VAL A 209 0.31 21.10 6.55
CA VAL A 209 1.63 21.09 7.20
C VAL A 209 1.72 22.30 8.15
N PRO A 210 1.42 22.13 9.46
CA PRO A 210 1.32 23.25 10.41
C PRO A 210 2.63 24.04 10.63
N ASP A 211 3.78 23.43 10.37
CA ASP A 211 5.14 23.95 10.55
C ASP A 211 5.87 24.14 9.21
N LEU A 212 5.13 24.40 8.13
CA LEU A 212 5.66 24.45 6.76
C LEU A 212 6.81 25.46 6.59
N ASP A 213 6.65 26.68 7.11
CA ASP A 213 7.68 27.73 7.00
C ASP A 213 9.02 27.29 7.61
N GLU A 214 8.97 26.69 8.81
CA GLU A 214 10.17 26.17 9.49
C GLU A 214 10.81 25.04 8.68
N ARG A 215 10.01 24.16 8.08
CA ARG A 215 10.49 23.07 7.24
C ARG A 215 11.15 23.56 5.96
N VAL A 216 10.59 24.59 5.31
CA VAL A 216 11.17 25.21 4.12
C VAL A 216 12.53 25.83 4.45
N ILE A 217 12.63 26.57 5.56
CA ILE A 217 13.90 27.13 6.03
C ILE A 217 14.93 26.02 6.27
N LEU A 218 14.56 24.99 7.04
CA LEU A 218 15.44 23.85 7.33
C LEU A 218 15.89 23.10 6.07
N SER A 219 15.03 23.00 5.05
CA SER A 219 15.38 22.35 3.78
C SER A 219 16.38 23.20 2.98
N ASN A 220 16.15 24.51 2.88
CA ASN A 220 17.09 25.45 2.25
C ASN A 220 18.46 25.45 2.96
N ASP A 221 18.47 25.46 4.29
CA ASP A 221 19.71 25.44 5.08
C ASP A 221 20.53 24.17 4.81
N LYS A 222 19.87 23.01 4.69
CA LYS A 222 20.55 21.74 4.34
C LYS A 222 21.17 21.77 2.94
N GLU A 223 20.51 22.40 1.97
CA GLU A 223 21.08 22.58 0.63
C GLU A 223 22.30 23.53 0.64
N LEU A 224 22.24 24.60 1.43
CA LEU A 224 23.37 25.52 1.62
C LEU A 224 24.56 24.82 2.29
N GLU A 225 24.33 24.08 3.37
CA GLU A 225 25.36 23.27 4.03
C GLU A 225 26.00 22.26 3.06
N PHE A 226 25.18 21.59 2.24
CA PHE A 226 25.66 20.66 1.22
C PHE A 226 26.50 21.36 0.14
N ALA A 227 26.08 22.54 -0.32
CA ALA A 227 26.83 23.34 -1.28
C ALA A 227 28.19 23.77 -0.70
N ASP A 228 28.22 24.29 0.53
CA ASP A 228 29.45 24.71 1.21
C ASP A 228 30.44 23.54 1.39
N MET A 229 29.94 22.34 1.74
CA MET A 229 30.75 21.13 1.80
C MET A 229 31.35 20.77 0.43
N LYS A 230 30.58 20.91 -0.66
CA LYS A 230 31.05 20.64 -2.02
C LYS A 230 32.11 21.63 -2.48
N PHE A 231 31.90 22.93 -2.28
CA PHE A 231 32.89 23.96 -2.61
C PHE A 231 34.19 23.82 -1.81
N SER A 232 34.09 23.38 -0.54
CA SER A 232 35.26 23.12 0.30
C SER A 232 36.07 21.89 -0.15
N GLN A 233 35.42 20.86 -0.71
CA GLN A 233 36.08 19.67 -1.25
C GLN A 233 36.78 19.95 -2.59
N ASP A 234 36.16 20.72 -3.49
CA ASP A 234 36.75 21.09 -4.78
C ASP A 234 37.95 22.05 -4.61
N SER A 235 37.91 22.90 -3.60
CA SER A 235 39.02 23.81 -3.25
C SER A 235 40.25 23.08 -2.69
N GLY A 236 40.10 21.83 -2.23
CA GLY A 236 41.18 21.00 -1.69
C GLY A 236 41.92 20.13 -2.71
N MET A 237 41.45 20.06 -3.97
CA MET A 237 42.04 19.23 -5.03
C MET A 237 42.98 19.99 -6.00
N GLN A 238 43.26 21.27 -5.78
CA GLN A 238 44.30 21.98 -6.52
C GLN A 238 45.45 22.36 -5.59
N LEU A 239 46.43 21.46 -5.43
CA LEU A 239 47.85 21.76 -5.18
C LEU A 239 48.63 20.45 -5.16
N SER A 240 48.98 19.97 -6.35
CA SER A 240 50.12 19.07 -6.58
C SER A 240 50.57 19.17 -8.03
#